data_AF-M2AA02-F1
#
_entry.id   AF-M2AA02-F1
#
_cell.length_a   1.000
_cell.length_b   1.000
_cell.length_c   1.000
_cell.angle_alpha   90.00
_cell.angle_beta   90.00
_cell.angle_gamma   90.00
#
_symmetry.space_group_name_H-M   'P 1'
#
loop_
_entity.id
_entity.type
_entity.pdbx_description
1 polymer ?
#
loop_
_entity_poly.entity_id
_entity_poly.type
_entity_poly.pdbx_seq_one_letter_code
_entity_poly.pdbx_strand_id
1 'polypeptide(L)'
;MFVEKSDLQRAGDLLRQFESQRDRRRADLDNAPAIKSECEECGVTSEFPASQDGTTQNCPKCNAFMDVGTFDWPDDFDFGDADEEPEQELSADDALDAASRLHQLGDWNEAIQAYQQIKARWPEHATYTANCIAQIQQKIDAATGG
;
A
#
# COMPACT_ATOMS: atom_id res chain seq x y z
N MET A 1 28.28 -0.59 20.66
CA MET A 1 27.96 -2.03 20.79
C MET A 1 29.20 -2.78 20.37
N PHE A 2 29.71 -3.70 21.20
CA PHE A 2 30.88 -4.51 20.88
C PHE A 2 30.52 -5.99 21.02
N VAL A 3 31.06 -6.84 20.13
CA VAL A 3 30.82 -8.29 20.11
C VAL A 3 31.95 -8.98 20.88
N GLU A 4 31.60 -9.78 21.87
CA GLU A 4 32.53 -10.54 22.71
C GLU A 4 32.91 -11.89 22.07
N LYS A 5 34.01 -12.50 22.53
CA LYS A 5 34.38 -13.87 22.08
C LYS A 5 33.32 -14.92 22.43
N SER A 6 32.62 -14.72 23.54
CA SER A 6 31.46 -15.51 23.95
C SER A 6 30.31 -15.40 22.95
N ASP A 7 30.09 -14.22 22.35
CA ASP A 7 29.08 -14.02 21.31
C ASP A 7 29.43 -14.79 20.04
N LEU A 8 30.69 -14.77 19.63
CA LEU A 8 31.16 -15.54 18.47
C LEU A 8 30.96 -17.05 18.67
N GLN A 9 31.24 -17.57 19.86
CA GLN A 9 30.99 -18.97 20.17
C GLN A 9 29.50 -19.31 20.14
N ARG A 10 28.66 -18.50 20.81
CA ARG A 10 27.20 -18.66 20.82
C ARG A 10 26.60 -18.61 19.41
N ALA A 11 27.06 -17.67 18.58
CA ALA A 11 26.64 -17.57 17.19
C ALA A 11 27.05 -18.81 16.39
N GLY A 12 28.28 -19.30 16.56
CA GLY A 12 28.75 -20.53 15.91
C GLY A 12 27.95 -21.76 16.30
N ASP A 13 27.58 -21.90 17.58
CA ASP A 13 26.71 -22.98 18.05
C ASP A 13 25.30 -22.88 17.46
N LEU A 14 24.73 -21.67 17.40
CA LEU A 14 23.41 -21.42 16.80
C LEU A 14 23.38 -21.74 15.31
N LEU A 15 24.41 -21.35 14.55
CA LEU A 15 24.51 -21.64 13.12
C LEU A 15 24.56 -23.15 12.84
N ARG A 16 25.38 -23.90 13.60
CA ARG A 16 25.44 -25.37 13.48
C ARG A 16 24.09 -26.04 13.76
N GLN A 17 23.37 -25.55 14.77
CA GLN A 17 22.03 -26.05 15.09
C GLN A 17 21.05 -25.75 13.96
N PHE A 18 21.08 -24.53 13.42
CA PHE A 18 20.23 -24.14 12.29
C PHE A 18 20.50 -24.98 11.04
N GLU A 19 21.76 -25.22 10.68
CA GLU A 19 22.15 -26.08 9.57
C GLU A 19 21.61 -27.51 9.76
N SER A 20 21.82 -28.08 10.95
CA SER A 20 21.31 -29.41 11.30
C SER A 20 19.78 -29.50 11.20
N GLN A 21 19.06 -28.46 11.67
CA GLN A 21 17.60 -28.39 11.57
C GLN A 21 17.13 -28.18 10.14
N ARG A 22 17.83 -27.38 9.34
CA ARG A 22 17.53 -27.16 7.92
C ARG A 22 17.66 -28.46 7.14
N ASP A 23 18.73 -29.21 7.36
CA ASP A 23 18.98 -30.48 6.68
C ASP A 23 17.92 -31.53 7.04
N ARG A 24 17.51 -31.59 8.32
CA ARG A 24 16.38 -32.42 8.75
C ARG A 24 15.08 -32.03 8.07
N ARG A 25 14.69 -30.75 8.11
CA ARG A 25 13.47 -30.25 7.46
C ARG A 25 13.44 -30.55 5.96
N ARG A 26 14.58 -30.40 5.28
CA ARG A 26 14.71 -30.75 3.87
C ARG A 26 14.51 -32.25 3.66
N ALA A 27 15.16 -33.09 4.45
CA ALA A 27 14.97 -34.54 4.37
C ALA A 27 13.51 -34.95 4.66
N ASP A 28 12.85 -34.30 5.61
CA ASP A 28 11.44 -34.54 5.93
C ASP A 28 10.54 -34.18 4.74
N LEU A 29 10.76 -33.03 4.09
CA LEU A 29 10.04 -32.63 2.87
C LEU A 29 10.32 -33.56 1.68
N ASP A 30 11.56 -33.98 1.49
CA ASP A 30 11.95 -34.89 0.39
C ASP A 30 11.31 -36.29 0.58
N ASN A 31 11.03 -36.71 1.81
CA ASN A 31 10.37 -37.97 2.14
C ASN A 31 8.84 -37.85 2.31
N ALA A 32 8.29 -36.64 2.29
CA ALA A 32 6.86 -36.41 2.43
C ALA A 32 6.09 -36.86 1.18
N PRO A 33 4.83 -37.28 1.32
CA PRO A 33 4.02 -37.70 0.18
C PRO A 33 3.81 -36.56 -0.82
N ALA A 34 3.69 -36.91 -2.10
CA ALA A 34 3.39 -35.94 -3.15
C ALA A 34 2.03 -35.27 -2.92
N ILE A 35 1.96 -33.99 -3.28
CA ILE A 35 0.78 -33.14 -3.20
C ILE A 35 0.01 -33.22 -4.51
N LYS A 36 -1.31 -33.34 -4.41
CA LYS A 36 -2.21 -33.35 -5.55
C LYS A 36 -2.86 -31.99 -5.68
N SER A 37 -2.75 -31.40 -6.86
CA SER A 37 -3.39 -30.12 -7.21
C SER A 37 -4.07 -30.21 -8.55
N GLU A 38 -5.24 -29.60 -8.67
CA GLU A 38 -6.01 -29.53 -9.90
C GLU A 38 -5.70 -28.24 -10.66
N CYS A 39 -5.44 -28.34 -11.96
CA CYS A 39 -5.22 -27.17 -12.80
C CYS A 39 -6.56 -26.51 -13.18
N GLU A 40 -6.72 -25.24 -12.86
CA GLU A 40 -7.95 -24.47 -13.16
C GLU A 40 -8.23 -24.32 -14.68
N GLU A 41 -7.18 -24.35 -15.50
CA GLU A 41 -7.30 -24.16 -16.96
C GLU A 41 -7.68 -25.43 -17.73
N CYS A 42 -7.19 -26.61 -17.29
CA CYS A 42 -7.42 -27.86 -18.02
C CYS A 42 -8.12 -28.95 -17.21
N GLY A 43 -8.39 -28.72 -15.92
CA GLY A 43 -9.08 -29.65 -15.00
C GLY A 43 -8.28 -30.91 -14.65
N VAL A 44 -7.00 -30.99 -15.05
CA VAL A 44 -6.17 -32.16 -14.76
C VAL A 44 -5.54 -32.03 -13.38
N THR A 45 -5.75 -33.04 -12.54
CA THR A 45 -5.01 -33.22 -11.30
C THR A 45 -3.59 -33.73 -11.59
N SER A 46 -2.59 -33.02 -11.08
CA SER A 46 -1.17 -33.39 -11.19
C SER A 46 -0.56 -33.60 -9.81
N GLU A 47 0.51 -34.40 -9.74
CA GLU A 47 1.25 -34.67 -8.51
C GLU A 47 2.57 -33.89 -8.49
N PHE A 48 2.85 -33.23 -7.37
CA PHE A 48 4.03 -32.40 -7.17
C PHE A 48 4.74 -32.81 -5.85
N PRO A 49 6.07 -32.64 -5.74
CA PRO A 49 6.78 -32.87 -4.48
C PRO A 49 6.24 -31.98 -3.34
N ALA A 50 6.28 -32.47 -2.11
CA ALA A 50 5.85 -31.70 -0.93
C ALA A 50 6.64 -30.39 -0.74
N SER A 51 7.86 -30.32 -1.27
CA SER A 51 8.67 -29.10 -1.28
C SER A 51 8.11 -27.98 -2.16
N GLN A 52 7.08 -28.25 -2.96
CA GLN A 52 6.38 -27.29 -3.82
C GLN A 52 5.03 -26.84 -3.24
N ASP A 53 4.68 -27.25 -2.02
CA ASP A 53 3.48 -26.77 -1.34
C ASP A 53 3.50 -25.24 -1.18
N GLY A 54 2.41 -24.57 -1.56
CA GLY A 54 2.29 -23.11 -1.51
C GLY A 54 3.08 -22.38 -2.61
N THR A 55 3.43 -23.06 -3.70
CA THR A 55 4.11 -22.44 -4.85
C THR A 55 3.23 -22.46 -6.11
N THR A 56 3.50 -21.57 -7.04
CA THR A 56 2.95 -21.64 -8.40
C THR A 56 3.90 -22.43 -9.31
N GLN A 57 3.38 -23.46 -9.97
CA GLN A 57 4.11 -24.30 -10.91
C GLN A 57 3.44 -24.29 -12.29
N ASN A 58 4.14 -24.80 -13.31
CA ASN A 58 3.52 -25.03 -14.60
C ASN A 58 2.79 -26.37 -14.60
N CYS A 59 1.54 -26.37 -15.07
CA CYS A 59 0.78 -27.60 -15.28
C CYS A 59 1.51 -28.52 -16.28
N PRO A 60 1.82 -29.78 -15.93
CA PRO A 60 2.47 -30.72 -16.84
C PRO A 60 1.68 -31.02 -18.13
N LYS A 61 0.38 -30.70 -18.15
CA LYS A 61 -0.51 -30.97 -19.28
C LYS A 61 -0.64 -29.82 -20.27
N CYS A 62 -0.98 -28.63 -19.79
CA CYS A 62 -1.26 -27.46 -20.63
C CYS A 62 -0.19 -26.36 -20.52
N ASN A 63 0.76 -26.51 -19.58
CA ASN A 63 1.82 -25.54 -19.28
C ASN A 63 1.31 -24.17 -18.81
N ALA A 64 0.04 -24.06 -18.42
CA ALA A 64 -0.48 -22.90 -17.70
C ALA A 64 0.07 -22.88 -16.27
N PHE A 65 0.10 -21.70 -15.66
CA PHE A 65 0.43 -21.57 -14.24
C PHE A 65 -0.71 -22.14 -13.39
N MET A 66 -0.36 -22.92 -12.37
CA MET A 66 -1.30 -23.47 -11.39
C MET A 66 -0.66 -23.48 -10.00
N ASP A 67 -1.48 -23.25 -8.98
CA ASP A 67 -1.02 -23.32 -7.60
C ASP A 67 -0.93 -24.77 -7.12
N VAL A 68 0.13 -25.07 -6.37
CA VAL A 68 0.42 -26.38 -5.79
C VAL A 68 0.15 -26.33 -4.29
N GLY A 69 -0.64 -27.30 -3.81
CA GLY A 69 -1.12 -27.35 -2.44
C GLY A 69 -2.42 -26.59 -2.19
N THR A 70 -2.82 -26.59 -0.92
CA THR A 70 -3.98 -25.85 -0.40
C THR A 70 -3.45 -24.97 0.72
N PHE A 71 -2.91 -23.80 0.36
CA PHE A 71 -2.47 -22.85 1.38
C PHE A 71 -3.71 -22.21 2.01
N ASP A 72 -4.14 -22.77 3.13
CA ASP A 72 -5.25 -22.24 3.93
C ASP A 72 -4.66 -21.20 4.90
N TRP A 73 -4.59 -19.94 4.44
CA TRP A 73 -4.31 -18.84 5.36
C TRP A 73 -5.46 -18.77 6.36
N PRO A 74 -5.19 -18.55 7.66
CA PRO A 74 -6.25 -18.32 8.62
C PRO A 74 -7.14 -17.16 8.11
N ASP A 75 -8.45 -17.38 8.06
CA ASP A 75 -9.43 -16.35 7.62
C ASP A 75 -9.34 -15.06 8.47
N ASP A 76 -8.73 -15.13 9.65
CA ASP A 76 -8.50 -14.03 10.57
C ASP A 76 -7.12 -13.37 10.43
N PHE A 77 -6.31 -13.78 9.45
CA PHE A 77 -5.03 -13.16 9.15
C PHE A 77 -5.21 -11.85 8.37
N ASP A 78 -5.61 -10.81 9.10
CA ASP A 78 -5.65 -9.43 8.62
C ASP A 78 -4.23 -8.83 8.69
N PHE A 79 -3.63 -8.51 7.53
CA PHE A 79 -2.33 -7.83 7.46
C PHE A 79 -2.41 -6.34 7.88
N GLY A 80 -3.59 -5.90 8.32
CA GLY A 80 -3.97 -4.51 8.48
C GLY A 80 -4.25 -3.91 7.12
N ASP A 81 -5.43 -3.31 6.94
CA ASP A 81 -5.69 -2.45 5.80
C ASP A 81 -4.61 -1.36 5.75
N ALA A 82 -3.79 -1.36 4.70
CA ALA A 82 -2.92 -0.23 4.37
C ALA A 82 -3.73 1.04 4.00
N ASP A 83 -5.05 0.92 3.97
CA ASP A 83 -6.03 1.89 3.49
C ASP A 83 -6.80 2.61 4.61
N GLU A 84 -6.35 2.56 5.87
CA GLU A 84 -6.64 3.69 6.76
C GLU A 84 -5.72 4.86 6.38
N GLU A 85 -5.92 5.41 5.17
CA GLU A 85 -5.45 6.76 4.89
C GLU A 85 -6.17 7.66 5.91
N PRO A 86 -5.43 8.33 6.82
CA PRO A 86 -6.05 9.24 7.75
C PRO A 86 -6.86 10.24 6.94
N GLU A 87 -8.11 10.50 7.34
CA GLU A 87 -8.93 11.58 6.79
C GLU A 87 -8.04 12.83 6.75
N GLN A 88 -7.53 13.18 5.55
CA GLN A 88 -6.53 14.22 5.44
C GLN A 88 -7.24 15.52 5.83
N GLU A 89 -7.02 15.98 7.06
CA GLU A 89 -7.46 17.31 7.49
C GLU A 89 -6.88 18.28 6.46
N LEU A 90 -7.75 18.88 5.64
CA LEU A 90 -7.37 19.81 4.59
C LEU A 90 -6.36 20.81 5.14
N SER A 91 -5.12 20.74 4.64
CA SER A 91 -4.08 21.67 5.05
C SER A 91 -4.38 23.06 4.51
N ALA A 92 -3.76 24.09 5.10
CA ALA A 92 -3.90 25.46 4.60
C ALA A 92 -3.49 25.57 3.13
N ASP A 93 -2.42 24.88 2.74
CA ASP A 93 -1.89 24.88 1.38
C ASP A 93 -2.84 24.19 0.40
N ASP A 94 -3.40 23.03 0.76
CA ASP A 94 -4.38 22.34 -0.08
C ASP A 94 -5.66 23.15 -0.28
N ALA A 95 -6.12 23.82 0.78
CA ALA A 95 -7.27 24.71 0.71
C ALA A 95 -7.01 25.94 -0.18
N LEU A 96 -5.80 26.52 -0.10
CA LEU A 96 -5.38 27.63 -0.95
C LEU A 96 -5.30 27.22 -2.42
N ASP A 97 -4.77 26.02 -2.71
CA ASP A 97 -4.71 25.45 -4.05
C ASP A 97 -6.10 25.22 -4.62
N ALA A 98 -7.03 24.67 -3.82
CA ALA A 98 -8.41 24.49 -4.23
C ALA A 98 -9.10 25.83 -4.55
N ALA A 99 -8.94 26.85 -3.68
CA ALA A 99 -9.49 28.19 -3.91
C ALA A 99 -8.91 28.87 -5.16
N SER A 100 -7.61 28.68 -5.41
CA SER A 100 -6.93 29.18 -6.62
C SER A 100 -7.48 28.54 -7.89
N ARG A 101 -7.76 27.23 -7.87
CA ARG A 101 -8.38 26.52 -9.00
C ARG A 101 -9.78 27.07 -9.32
N LEU A 102 -10.61 27.28 -8.30
CA LEU A 102 -11.94 27.88 -8.49
C LEU A 102 -11.86 29.28 -9.14
N HIS A 103 -10.89 30.10 -8.72
CA HIS A 103 -10.65 31.41 -9.34
C HIS A 103 -10.29 31.28 -10.83
N GLN A 104 -9.44 30.31 -11.18
CA GLN A 104 -9.00 30.07 -12.57
C GLN A 104 -10.13 29.53 -13.45
N LEU A 105 -11.01 28.68 -12.91
CA LEU A 105 -12.13 28.07 -13.63
C LEU A 105 -13.29 29.03 -13.90
N GLY A 106 -13.34 30.16 -13.19
CA GLY A 106 -14.41 31.16 -13.35
C GLY A 106 -15.49 31.08 -12.26
N ASP A 107 -15.36 30.16 -11.32
CA ASP A 107 -16.28 29.95 -10.20
C ASP A 107 -16.01 30.97 -9.08
N TRP A 108 -16.16 32.25 -9.44
CA TRP A 108 -15.70 33.39 -8.64
C TRP A 108 -16.39 33.50 -7.27
N ASN A 109 -17.67 33.15 -7.17
CA ASN A 109 -18.39 33.17 -5.89
C ASN A 109 -17.88 32.08 -4.94
N GLU A 110 -17.61 30.88 -5.46
CA GLU A 110 -17.09 29.75 -4.67
C GLU A 110 -15.64 30.01 -4.24
N ALA A 111 -14.83 30.60 -5.13
CA ALA A 111 -13.47 31.03 -4.81
C ALA A 111 -13.45 32.04 -3.65
N ILE A 112 -14.36 33.03 -3.65
CA ILE A 112 -14.47 34.01 -2.54
C ILE A 112 -14.84 33.31 -1.24
N GLN A 113 -15.81 32.40 -1.25
CA GLN A 113 -16.21 31.66 -0.05
C GLN A 113 -15.06 30.79 0.49
N ALA A 114 -14.33 30.11 -0.39
CA ALA A 114 -13.16 29.32 -0.01
C ALA A 114 -12.08 30.21 0.65
N TYR A 115 -11.75 31.37 0.06
CA TYR A 115 -10.81 32.31 0.66
C TYR A 115 -11.27 32.90 1.99
N GLN A 116 -12.58 33.10 2.19
CA GLN A 116 -13.14 33.53 3.47
C GLN A 116 -13.01 32.45 4.55
N GLN A 117 -13.27 31.18 4.20
CA GLN A 117 -13.09 30.05 5.11
C GLN A 117 -11.62 29.87 5.49
N ILE A 118 -10.71 29.97 4.53
CA ILE A 118 -9.26 29.91 4.78
C ILE A 118 -8.83 31.01 5.74
N LYS A 119 -9.30 32.25 5.53
CA LYS A 119 -9.02 33.36 6.45
C LYS A 119 -9.54 33.09 7.88
N ALA A 120 -10.70 32.46 8.02
CA ALA A 120 -11.29 32.16 9.32
C ALA A 120 -10.55 31.02 10.04
N ARG A 121 -10.08 30.03 9.28
CA ARG A 121 -9.39 28.84 9.81
C ARG A 121 -7.89 29.06 10.06
N TRP A 122 -7.24 29.83 9.18
CA TRP A 122 -5.79 30.14 9.19
C TRP A 122 -5.56 31.65 9.05
N PRO A 123 -5.60 32.41 10.17
CA PRO A 123 -5.46 33.86 10.18
C PRO A 123 -4.14 34.37 9.59
N GLU A 124 -3.08 33.57 9.58
CA GLU A 124 -1.78 33.86 8.96
C GLU A 124 -1.89 34.12 7.45
N HIS A 125 -2.88 33.53 6.78
CA HIS A 125 -3.14 33.73 5.36
C HIS A 125 -4.12 34.88 5.08
N ALA A 126 -4.65 35.56 6.10
CA ALA A 126 -5.72 36.56 5.96
C ALA A 126 -5.39 37.70 4.99
N THR A 127 -4.14 38.17 4.97
CA THR A 127 -3.71 39.23 4.05
C THR A 127 -3.69 38.73 2.61
N TYR A 128 -3.18 37.52 2.38
CA TYR A 128 -3.12 36.92 1.05
C TYR A 128 -4.52 36.66 0.49
N THR A 129 -5.38 36.00 1.27
CA THR A 129 -6.74 35.66 0.86
C THR A 129 -7.60 36.90 0.61
N ALA A 130 -7.43 37.97 1.40
CA ALA A 130 -8.12 39.24 1.18
C ALA A 130 -7.72 39.90 -0.16
N ASN A 131 -6.44 39.83 -0.54
CA ASN A 131 -5.98 40.34 -1.83
C ASN A 131 -6.56 39.53 -3.00
N CYS A 132 -6.65 38.21 -2.87
CA CYS A 132 -7.28 37.34 -3.88
C CYS A 132 -8.77 37.66 -4.05
N ILE A 133 -9.51 37.83 -2.94
CA ILE A 133 -10.92 38.24 -2.97
C ILE A 133 -11.09 39.59 -3.69
N ALA A 134 -10.25 40.57 -3.40
CA ALA A 134 -10.31 41.88 -4.05
C ALA A 134 -10.09 41.78 -5.57
N GLN A 135 -9.15 40.95 -6.03
CA GLN A 135 -8.92 40.71 -7.47
C GLN A 135 -10.11 40.02 -8.14
N ILE A 136 -10.75 39.07 -7.46
CA ILE A 136 -11.96 38.40 -7.98
C ILE A 136 -13.10 39.43 -8.10
N GLN A 137 -13.31 40.26 -7.08
CA GLN A 137 -14.37 41.28 -7.11
C GLN A 137 -14.18 42.26 -8.27
N GLN A 138 -12.94 42.70 -8.55
CA GLN A 138 -12.64 43.53 -9.71
C GLN A 138 -13.02 42.87 -11.04
N LYS A 139 -12.81 41.54 -11.16
CA LYS A 139 -13.22 40.79 -12.36
C LYS A 139 -14.74 40.68 -12.48
N ILE A 140 -15.45 40.46 -11.36
CA ILE A 140 -16.93 40.44 -11.33
C ILE A 140 -17.48 41.80 -11.77
N ASP A 141 -16.96 42.89 -11.21
CA ASP A 141 -17.41 44.25 -11.52
C ASP A 141 -17.16 44.59 -12.99
N ALA A 142 -16.01 44.18 -13.54
CA ALA A 142 -15.68 44.34 -14.96
C ALA A 142 -16.59 43.51 -15.90
N ALA A 143 -17.01 42.32 -15.46
CA ALA A 143 -17.90 41.44 -16.25
C ALA A 143 -19.38 41.85 -16.17
N THR A 144 -19.80 42.55 -15.11
CA THR A 144 -21.19 42.97 -14.88
C THR A 144 -21.46 44.44 -15.22
N GLY A 145 -20.42 45.27 -15.32
CA GLY A 145 -20.49 46.70 -15.66
C GLY A 145 -20.24 47.05 -17.13
N GLY A 146 -20.33 46.08 -18.05
CA GLY A 146 -20.12 46.24 -19.50
C GLY A 146 -21.41 46.15 -20.31
#